data_AF-A0A7K9ZNE7-F1
#
_entry.id   AF-A0A7K9ZNE7-F1
#
_cell.length_a   1.000
_cell.length_b   1.000
_cell.length_c   1.000
_cell.angle_alpha   90.00
_cell.angle_beta   90.00
_cell.angle_gamma   90.00
#
_symmetry.space_group_name_H-M   'P 1'
#
loop_
_entity.id
_entity.type
_entity.pdbx_description
1 polymer ?
#
loop_
_entity_poly.entity_id
_entity_poly.type
_entity_poly.pdbx_seq_one_letter_code
_entity_poly.pdbx_strand_id
1 'polypeptide(L)'
;LGGSDTVEFPIKFTPKYAGCYHCQILLKSSCDIRVYEIECVVNAEQADAQLEFLTPAYQTVTQEIPISNMSSQDWRFEAVLEGQCFYGPPVLNVRVGETAQYPLTFKPVAE
;
A
#
# COMPACT_ATOMS: atom_id res chain seq x y z
N LEU A 1 -50.62 9.25 7.88
CA LEU A 1 -49.94 8.14 7.16
C LEU A 1 -48.46 8.48 7.13
N GLY A 2 -47.73 8.09 8.17
CA GLY A 2 -46.29 8.40 8.30
C GLY A 2 -45.47 7.36 7.55
N GLY A 3 -45.18 7.64 6.29
CA GLY A 3 -44.17 6.88 5.53
C GLY A 3 -42.80 7.51 5.75
N SER A 4 -41.77 6.67 5.88
CA SER A 4 -40.37 7.12 5.89
C SER A 4 -40.01 7.77 4.55
N ASP A 5 -39.51 9.01 4.57
CA ASP A 5 -39.02 9.75 3.37
C ASP A 5 -37.72 9.16 2.79
N THR A 6 -37.19 8.11 3.42
CA THR A 6 -35.97 7.41 2.99
C THR A 6 -36.27 5.97 2.61
N VAL A 7 -35.58 5.51 1.56
CA VAL A 7 -35.57 4.11 1.11
C VAL A 7 -34.15 3.57 1.23
N GLU A 8 -34.02 2.31 1.63
CA GLU A 8 -32.73 1.63 1.63
C GLU A 8 -32.34 1.22 0.21
N PHE A 9 -31.09 1.49 -0.17
CA PHE A 9 -30.54 1.12 -1.47
C PHE A 9 -29.30 0.23 -1.25
N PRO A 10 -29.44 -1.11 -1.28
CA PRO A 10 -28.33 -2.01 -0.97
C PRO A 10 -27.28 -2.02 -2.08
N ILE A 11 -26.02 -1.81 -1.71
CA ILE A 11 -24.87 -1.84 -2.60
C ILE A 11 -23.92 -2.95 -2.14
N LYS A 12 -23.44 -3.75 -3.08
CA LYS A 12 -22.40 -4.75 -2.83
C LYS A 12 -21.11 -4.37 -3.54
N PHE A 13 -20.06 -4.17 -2.77
CA PHE A 13 -18.71 -3.91 -3.26
C PHE A 13 -17.86 -5.19 -3.12
N THR A 14 -17.33 -5.70 -4.23
CA THR A 14 -16.47 -6.90 -4.29
C THR A 14 -15.21 -6.61 -5.09
N PRO A 15 -14.24 -5.89 -4.50
CA PRO A 15 -12.97 -5.60 -5.15
C PRO A 15 -12.13 -6.87 -5.30
N LYS A 16 -11.33 -6.93 -6.36
CA LYS A 16 -10.38 -8.03 -6.59
C LYS A 16 -8.97 -7.72 -6.10
N TYR A 17 -8.62 -6.44 -6.02
CA TYR A 17 -7.27 -5.98 -5.72
C TYR A 17 -7.32 -4.74 -4.83
N ALA A 18 -6.20 -4.40 -4.23
CA ALA A 18 -5.99 -3.11 -3.59
C ALA A 18 -6.10 -1.98 -4.62
N GLY A 19 -6.57 -0.82 -4.18
CA GLY A 19 -6.69 0.37 -5.01
C GLY A 19 -7.85 1.27 -4.63
N CYS A 20 -7.97 2.36 -5.38
CA CYS A 20 -9.05 3.34 -5.24
C CYS A 20 -10.06 3.17 -6.38
N TYR A 21 -11.31 2.89 -6.03
CA TYR A 21 -12.40 2.69 -6.98
C TYR A 21 -13.35 3.87 -6.92
N HIS A 22 -13.34 4.68 -7.97
CA HIS A 22 -14.29 5.77 -8.16
C HIS A 22 -15.48 5.26 -8.97
N CYS A 23 -16.68 5.40 -8.42
CA CYS A 23 -17.90 5.00 -9.10
C CYS A 23 -19.02 6.02 -8.87
N GLN A 24 -19.97 6.05 -9.81
CA GLN A 24 -21.11 6.95 -9.76
C GLN A 24 -22.41 6.13 -9.76
N ILE A 25 -23.34 6.48 -8.89
CA ILE A 25 -24.72 5.99 -8.93
C ILE A 25 -25.59 7.10 -9.50
N LEU A 26 -26.19 6.83 -10.65
CA LEU A 26 -27.18 7.69 -11.28
C LEU A 26 -28.59 7.18 -10.94
N LEU A 27 -29.34 7.95 -10.15
CA LEU A 27 -30.75 7.74 -9.93
C LEU A 27 -31.54 8.72 -10.81
N LYS A 28 -32.47 8.20 -11.62
CA LYS A 28 -33.23 9.02 -12.58
C LYS A 28 -34.71 8.68 -12.53
N SER A 29 -35.53 9.71 -12.48
CA SER A 29 -36.98 9.68 -12.70
C SER A 29 -37.36 10.64 -13.84
N SER A 30 -38.65 10.77 -14.14
CA SER A 30 -39.15 11.74 -15.11
C SER A 30 -38.98 13.21 -14.67
N CYS A 31 -38.78 13.46 -13.37
CA CYS A 31 -38.78 14.80 -12.79
C CYS A 31 -37.51 15.14 -12.00
N ASP A 32 -36.66 14.14 -11.71
CA ASP A 32 -35.49 14.29 -10.83
C ASP A 32 -34.35 13.39 -11.30
N ILE A 33 -33.12 13.91 -11.23
CA ILE A 33 -31.89 13.18 -11.52
C ILE A 33 -30.92 13.46 -10.36
N ARG A 34 -30.38 12.40 -9.77
CA ARG A 34 -29.37 12.47 -8.71
C ARG A 34 -28.16 11.64 -9.08
N VAL A 35 -26.97 12.22 -8.88
CA VAL A 35 -25.69 11.55 -9.03
C VAL A 35 -25.04 11.47 -7.66
N TYR A 36 -24.67 10.26 -7.25
CA TYR A 36 -23.90 10.01 -6.05
C TYR A 36 -22.53 9.51 -6.46
N GLU A 37 -21.49 10.23 -6.06
CA GLU A 37 -20.12 9.79 -6.21
C GLU A 37 -19.74 8.93 -5.00
N ILE A 38 -19.13 7.79 -5.29
CA ILE A 38 -18.68 6.83 -4.29
C ILE A 38 -17.21 6.58 -4.55
N GLU A 39 -16.41 6.79 -3.50
CA GLU A 39 -15.00 6.42 -3.46
C GLU A 39 -14.85 5.23 -2.52
N CYS A 40 -14.39 4.11 -3.05
CA CYS A 40 -14.06 2.93 -2.25
C CYS A 40 -12.55 2.72 -2.26
N VAL A 41 -11.93 2.72 -1.08
CA VAL A 41 -10.50 2.45 -0.92
C VAL A 41 -10.29 1.05 -0.37
N VAL A 42 -9.52 0.25 -1.10
CA VAL A 42 -9.12 -1.10 -0.70
C VAL A 42 -7.64 -1.08 -0.42
N ASN A 43 -7.27 -1.21 0.85
CA ASN A 43 -5.89 -1.37 1.24
C ASN A 43 -5.42 -2.77 0.85
N ALA A 44 -4.18 -2.89 0.40
CA ALA A 44 -3.58 -4.22 0.29
C ALA A 44 -3.54 -4.85 1.68
N GLU A 45 -3.76 -6.17 1.75
CA GLU A 45 -3.31 -6.91 2.92
C GLU A 45 -1.82 -6.59 3.09
N GLN A 46 -1.43 -6.18 4.29
CA GLN A 46 -0.07 -5.82 4.61
C GLN A 46 0.79 -7.03 4.24
N ALA A 47 1.56 -6.91 3.15
CA ALA A 47 2.36 -8.01 2.66
C ALA A 47 3.54 -8.16 3.61
N ASP A 48 3.35 -8.95 4.66
CA ASP A 48 4.42 -9.32 5.57
C ASP A 48 5.40 -10.20 4.79
N ALA A 49 6.49 -9.61 4.34
CA ALA A 49 7.62 -10.32 3.74
C ALA A 49 8.61 -10.73 4.84
N GLN A 50 9.08 -11.96 4.79
CA GLN A 50 10.16 -12.43 5.67
C GLN A 50 11.48 -12.44 4.90
N LEU A 51 12.51 -11.86 5.53
CA LEU A 51 13.88 -11.84 5.01
C LEU A 51 14.78 -12.60 5.98
N GLU A 52 15.55 -13.56 5.47
CA GLU A 52 16.49 -14.34 6.27
C GLU A 52 17.92 -13.90 5.98
N PHE A 53 18.66 -13.48 7.01
CA PHE A 53 20.07 -13.10 6.92
C PHE A 53 20.96 -14.21 7.49
N LEU A 54 21.67 -14.92 6.61
CA LEU A 54 22.66 -15.94 6.98
C LEU A 54 24.06 -15.44 6.66
N THR A 55 24.91 -15.36 7.67
CA THR A 55 26.28 -14.87 7.56
C THR A 55 27.16 -15.59 8.59
N PRO A 56 28.45 -15.81 8.31
CA PRO A 56 29.37 -16.26 9.36
C PRO A 56 29.40 -15.29 10.53
N ALA A 57 29.77 -15.79 11.72
CA ALA A 57 29.84 -14.96 12.92
C ALA A 57 30.66 -13.69 12.68
N TYR A 58 30.12 -12.55 13.12
CA TYR A 58 30.73 -11.22 13.02
C TYR A 58 30.95 -10.69 11.59
N GLN A 59 30.39 -11.36 10.57
CA GLN A 59 30.48 -10.89 9.19
C GLN A 59 29.25 -10.06 8.81
N THR A 60 29.52 -8.94 8.15
CA THR A 60 28.47 -8.07 7.59
C THR A 60 27.91 -8.68 6.32
N VAL A 61 26.60 -8.62 6.16
CA VAL A 61 25.89 -9.01 4.93
C VAL A 61 24.88 -7.93 4.56
N THR A 62 24.79 -7.61 3.27
CA THR A 62 23.78 -6.70 2.72
C THR A 62 22.89 -7.47 1.77
N GLN A 63 21.57 -7.32 1.93
CA GLN A 63 20.59 -7.79 0.98
C GLN A 63 19.91 -6.59 0.32
N GLU A 64 19.77 -6.67 -1.00
CA GLU A 64 19.06 -5.69 -1.81
C GLU A 64 17.59 -6.09 -1.91
N ILE A 65 16.70 -5.29 -1.32
CA ILE A 65 15.26 -5.52 -1.35
C ILE A 65 14.67 -4.75 -2.54
N PRO A 66 14.08 -5.43 -3.54
CA PRO A 66 13.53 -4.76 -4.71
C PRO A 66 12.20 -4.07 -4.37
N ILE A 67 12.14 -2.76 -4.56
CA ILE A 67 10.95 -1.94 -4.37
C ILE A 67 10.48 -1.44 -5.73
N SER A 68 9.37 -1.99 -6.22
CA SER A 68 8.84 -1.71 -7.57
C SER A 68 7.70 -0.70 -7.53
N ASN A 69 7.89 0.46 -8.16
CA ASN A 69 6.87 1.50 -8.29
C ASN A 69 6.05 1.30 -9.57
N MET A 70 4.91 0.63 -9.42
CA MET A 70 3.95 0.39 -10.50
C MET A 70 2.86 1.46 -10.59
N SER A 71 2.98 2.55 -9.83
CA SER A 71 2.02 3.66 -9.84
C SER A 71 2.29 4.66 -10.97
N SER A 72 1.54 5.77 -11.00
CA SER A 72 1.73 6.87 -11.96
C SER A 72 2.49 8.07 -11.38
N GLN A 73 3.02 7.97 -10.16
CA GLN A 73 3.75 9.04 -9.47
C GLN A 73 5.05 8.53 -8.86
N ASP A 74 6.02 9.42 -8.69
CA ASP A 74 7.26 9.11 -7.97
C ASP A 74 6.96 8.83 -6.49
N TRP A 75 7.66 7.85 -5.92
CA TRP A 75 7.55 7.48 -4.52
C TRP A 75 8.73 8.00 -3.72
N ARG A 76 8.45 8.45 -2.50
CA ARG A 76 9.43 8.70 -1.43
C ARG A 76 9.07 7.85 -0.24
N PHE A 77 9.80 6.77 -0.03
CA PHE A 77 9.64 5.90 1.15
C PHE A 77 10.47 6.39 2.31
N GLU A 78 9.92 6.26 3.51
CA GLU A 78 10.65 6.36 4.76
C GLU A 78 10.84 4.94 5.32
N ALA A 79 12.08 4.57 5.58
CA ALA A 79 12.42 3.26 6.12
C ALA A 79 12.55 3.37 7.64
N VAL A 80 11.73 2.59 8.36
CA VAL A 80 11.80 2.43 9.80
C VAL A 80 12.36 1.04 10.07
N LEU A 81 13.50 0.98 10.76
CA LEU A 81 14.15 -0.27 11.12
C LEU A 81 14.02 -0.48 12.63
N GLU A 82 13.41 -1.59 13.01
CA GLU A 82 13.28 -2.03 14.40
C GLU A 82 14.13 -3.27 14.63
N GLY A 83 14.86 -3.31 15.74
CA GLY A 83 15.80 -4.39 16.06
C GLY A 83 17.25 -3.92 16.13
N GLN A 84 18.14 -4.84 16.52
CA GLN A 84 19.56 -4.55 16.70
C GLN A 84 20.36 -4.97 15.46
N CYS A 85 21.48 -4.27 15.21
CA CYS A 85 22.46 -4.62 14.17
C CYS A 85 21.97 -4.53 12.70
N PHE A 86 20.79 -3.96 12.44
CA PHE A 86 20.30 -3.68 11.08
C PHE A 86 20.47 -2.20 10.71
N TYR A 87 20.90 -1.95 9.48
CA TYR A 87 21.19 -0.62 8.96
C TYR A 87 20.72 -0.50 7.52
N GLY A 88 20.24 0.68 7.14
CA GLY A 88 19.82 0.99 5.78
C GLY A 88 19.55 2.50 5.63
N PRO A 89 19.37 2.98 4.40
CA PRO A 89 19.07 4.39 4.15
C PRO A 89 17.69 4.74 4.72
N PRO A 90 17.52 5.87 5.43
CA PRO A 90 16.25 6.23 6.05
C PRO A 90 15.18 6.64 5.02
N VAL A 91 15.60 6.97 3.79
CA VAL A 91 14.71 7.37 2.71
C VAL A 91 15.15 6.70 1.42
N LEU A 92 14.18 6.20 0.66
CA LEU A 92 14.39 5.70 -0.70
C LEU A 92 13.43 6.40 -1.66
N ASN A 93 13.97 6.98 -2.74
CA ASN A 93 13.16 7.53 -3.81
C ASN A 93 13.08 6.52 -4.96
N VAL A 94 11.88 6.28 -5.48
CA VAL A 94 11.63 5.32 -6.56
C VAL A 94 10.81 6.02 -7.64
N ARG A 95 11.37 6.20 -8.83
CA ARG A 95 10.67 6.91 -9.92
C ARG A 95 9.50 6.08 -10.43
N VAL A 96 8.56 6.75 -11.09
CA VAL A 96 7.45 6.10 -11.79
C VAL A 96 7.96 4.98 -12.73
N GLY A 97 7.41 3.78 -12.57
CA GLY A 97 7.78 2.60 -13.37
C GLY A 97 9.17 2.00 -13.07
N GLU A 98 9.88 2.51 -12.07
CA GLU A 98 11.21 2.02 -11.67
C GLU A 98 11.11 0.93 -10.60
N THR A 99 12.10 0.04 -10.58
CA THR A 99 12.38 -0.80 -9.41
C THR A 99 13.71 -0.39 -8.80
N ALA A 100 13.67 0.22 -7.62
CA ALA A 100 14.85 0.59 -6.86
C ALA A 100 15.24 -0.52 -5.88
N GLN A 101 16.54 -0.63 -5.59
CA GLN A 101 17.05 -1.61 -4.62
C GLN A 101 17.30 -0.91 -3.29
N TYR A 102 16.63 -1.38 -2.23
CA TYR A 102 16.86 -0.93 -0.88
C TYR A 102 17.94 -1.80 -0.21
N PRO A 103 19.12 -1.25 0.12
CA PRO A 103 20.16 -2.02 0.77
C PRO A 103 19.86 -2.13 2.28
N LEU A 104 19.49 -3.33 2.73
CA LEU A 104 19.38 -3.68 4.15
C LEU A 104 20.63 -4.45 4.58
N THR A 105 21.43 -3.84 5.44
CA THR A 105 22.67 -4.41 5.95
C THR A 105 22.48 -4.93 7.36
N PHE A 106 22.80 -6.21 7.57
CA PHE A 106 23.00 -6.76 8.91
C PHE A 106 24.49 -6.74 9.26
N LYS A 107 24.83 -6.02 10.33
CA LYS A 107 26.21 -5.88 10.84
C LYS A 107 26.24 -6.29 12.32
N PRO A 108 26.50 -7.57 12.62
CA PRO A 108 26.59 -8.05 13.99
C PRO A 108 27.80 -7.46 14.72
N VAL A 109 27.64 -7.12 16.00
CA VAL A 109 28.74 -6.70 16.87
C VAL A 109 29.43 -7.91 17.49
N ALA A 110 30.74 -7.81 17.76
CA ALA A 110 31.46 -8.79 18.55
C ALA A 110 31.15 -8.59 20.04
N GLU A 111 30.88 -9.69 20.76
CA GLU A 111 30.87 -9.71 22.24
C GLU A 111 32.29 -9.69 22.81
#